data_AF-A0A9X5HB51-F1
#
_entry.id   AF-A0A9X5HB51-F1
#
_cell.length_a   1.000
_cell.length_b   1.000
_cell.length_c   1.000
_cell.angle_alpha   90.00
_cell.angle_beta   90.00
_cell.angle_gamma   90.00
#
_symmetry.space_group_name_H-M   'P 1'
#
loop_
_entity.id
_entity.type
_entity.pdbx_description
1 polymer ?
#
loop_
_entity_poly.entity_id
_entity_poly.type
_entity_poly.pdbx_seq_one_letter_code
_entity_poly.pdbx_strand_id
1 'polypeptide(L)'
;MGTTDSTSTDRAGATERDRDDEGRARNARPRDGLGRPLPYGEEGVPRQPEGVVRRPEESVSEAQLLLDEGKPFHAHEVFEDAWKSGPEEERELWRGLAQMAVGLTHVARGNLTGGARLLRRGAGAIEEWAAGG
;
A
#
# COMPACT_ATOMS: atom_id res chain seq x y z
N MET A 1 24.27 58.79 -10.94
CA MET A 1 24.80 58.55 -9.58
C MET A 1 23.71 57.87 -8.78
N GLY A 2 23.94 56.64 -8.31
CA GLY A 2 22.98 55.85 -7.54
C GLY A 2 23.18 54.35 -7.76
N THR A 3 24.10 53.78 -7.01
CA THR A 3 24.63 52.41 -7.05
C THR A 3 23.67 51.37 -6.46
N THR A 4 23.63 50.19 -7.09
CA THR A 4 23.20 48.83 -6.68
C THR A 4 22.41 48.63 -5.37
N ASP A 5 21.37 47.78 -5.42
CA ASP A 5 21.49 46.50 -4.71
C ASP A 5 20.66 45.39 -5.37
N SER A 6 21.31 44.25 -5.56
CA SER A 6 20.72 43.00 -6.05
C SER A 6 20.11 42.27 -4.88
N THR A 7 18.90 41.73 -5.03
CA THR A 7 18.43 40.69 -4.11
C THR A 7 17.85 39.53 -4.92
N SER A 8 18.77 38.67 -5.37
CA SER A 8 18.46 37.25 -5.54
C SER A 8 18.01 36.72 -4.19
N THR A 9 16.75 36.28 -4.08
CA THR A 9 16.38 35.30 -3.07
C THR A 9 16.01 34.02 -3.80
N ASP A 10 17.06 33.26 -4.08
CA ASP A 10 16.94 31.83 -4.12
C ASP A 10 16.57 31.35 -2.71
N ARG A 11 15.42 30.71 -2.57
CA ARG A 11 15.29 29.66 -1.58
C ARG A 11 14.32 28.61 -2.11
N ALA A 12 14.85 27.86 -3.07
CA ALA A 12 14.60 26.44 -3.23
C ALA A 12 14.34 25.77 -1.86
N GLY A 13 13.07 25.49 -1.58
CA GLY A 13 12.62 24.70 -0.43
C GLY A 13 11.64 23.60 -0.83
N ALA A 14 11.49 23.35 -2.14
CA ALA A 14 10.85 22.15 -2.63
C ALA A 14 11.88 21.02 -2.51
N THR A 15 11.88 20.38 -1.34
CA THR A 15 12.47 19.06 -1.10
C THR A 15 12.52 18.26 -2.40
N GLU A 16 13.73 18.12 -2.93
CA GLU A 16 13.96 17.33 -4.13
C GLU A 16 13.37 15.96 -3.88
N ARG A 17 12.34 15.61 -4.66
CA ARG A 17 11.71 14.29 -4.56
C ARG A 17 12.83 13.27 -4.73
N ASP A 18 13.04 12.47 -3.70
CA ASP A 18 13.97 11.35 -3.68
C ASP A 18 13.72 10.52 -4.94
N ARG A 19 14.74 10.37 -5.76
CA ARG A 19 14.68 9.74 -7.08
C ARG A 19 15.88 8.83 -7.24
N ASP A 20 15.69 7.68 -7.89
CA ASP A 20 16.82 6.84 -8.32
C ASP A 20 17.57 7.46 -9.50
N ASP A 21 18.68 6.82 -9.91
CA ASP A 21 19.51 7.25 -11.04
C ASP A 21 18.75 7.25 -12.38
N GLU A 22 17.56 6.64 -12.43
CA GLU A 22 16.63 6.64 -13.56
C GLU A 22 15.52 7.69 -13.43
N GLY A 23 15.53 8.51 -12.37
CA GLY A 23 14.55 9.57 -12.13
C GLY A 23 13.20 9.09 -11.57
N ARG A 24 13.07 7.82 -11.20
CA ARG A 24 11.87 7.28 -10.56
C ARG A 24 11.84 7.70 -9.10
N ALA A 25 10.69 8.16 -8.62
CA ALA A 25 10.53 8.57 -7.23
C ALA A 25 10.88 7.39 -6.30
N ARG A 26 12.02 7.47 -5.61
CA ARG A 26 12.36 6.55 -4.54
C ARG A 26 11.51 6.94 -3.35
N ASN A 27 10.68 5.99 -2.94
CA ASN A 27 9.91 6.14 -1.72
C ASN A 27 10.76 5.64 -0.55
N ALA A 28 11.99 6.14 -0.39
CA ALA A 28 12.91 5.67 0.67
C ALA A 28 12.52 6.17 2.06
N ARG A 29 11.49 7.02 2.16
CA ARG A 29 10.99 7.50 3.45
C ARG A 29 10.38 6.32 4.23
N PRO A 30 10.81 6.07 5.47
CA PRO A 30 10.29 4.98 6.30
C PRO A 30 8.77 5.13 6.48
N ARG A 31 8.09 4.00 6.70
CA ARG A 31 6.62 3.95 6.84
C ARG A 31 6.22 3.14 8.06
N ASP A 32 5.10 3.48 8.68
CA ASP A 32 4.53 2.66 9.75
C ASP A 32 3.87 1.38 9.21
N GLY A 33 3.37 0.53 10.12
CA GLY A 33 2.65 -0.71 9.78
C GLY A 33 1.36 -0.49 8.97
N LEU A 34 0.86 0.75 8.93
CA LEU A 34 -0.26 1.14 8.09
C LEU A 34 0.22 1.78 6.79
N GLY A 35 1.51 1.84 6.47
CA GLY A 35 2.06 2.43 5.25
C GLY A 35 2.07 3.97 5.22
N ARG A 36 1.82 4.67 6.34
CA ARG A 36 1.93 6.14 6.42
C ARG A 36 3.41 6.55 6.53
N PRO A 37 3.84 7.63 5.86
CA PRO A 37 5.24 8.05 5.93
C PRO A 37 5.60 8.55 7.34
N LEU A 38 6.75 8.11 7.85
CA LEU A 38 7.35 8.50 9.12
C LEU A 38 8.41 9.60 8.91
N PRO A 39 8.76 10.40 9.92
CA PRO A 39 9.95 11.27 9.87
C PRO A 39 11.22 10.54 9.41
N TYR A 40 12.15 11.26 8.78
CA TYR A 40 13.45 10.68 8.44
C TYR A 40 14.21 10.31 9.71
N GLY A 41 14.93 9.17 9.68
CA GLY A 41 15.66 8.64 10.82
C GLY A 41 14.85 7.74 11.75
N GLU A 42 13.53 7.69 11.58
CA GLU A 42 12.67 6.71 12.26
C GLU A 42 12.78 5.34 11.60
N GLU A 43 12.65 4.28 12.41
CA GLU A 43 12.58 2.92 11.89
C GLU A 43 11.18 2.65 11.33
N GLY A 44 11.12 2.29 10.05
CA GLY A 44 9.88 1.90 9.39
C GLY A 44 9.63 0.40 9.44
N VAL A 45 8.38 0.00 9.24
CA VAL A 45 8.04 -1.40 8.99
C VAL A 45 8.35 -1.71 7.52
N PRO A 46 9.21 -2.71 7.23
CA PRO A 46 9.49 -3.12 5.86
C PRO A 46 8.23 -3.52 5.11
N ARG A 47 8.19 -3.28 3.79
CA ARG A 47 7.14 -3.79 2.90
C ARG A 47 7.25 -5.31 2.79
N GLN A 48 6.14 -5.97 2.43
CA GLN A 48 6.23 -7.35 2.00
C GLN A 48 7.12 -7.45 0.74
N PRO A 49 7.94 -8.50 0.59
CA PRO A 49 8.67 -8.73 -0.64
C PRO A 49 7.70 -8.90 -1.81
N GLU A 50 7.91 -8.15 -2.88
CA GLU A 50 7.09 -8.21 -4.10
C GLU A 50 7.43 -9.45 -4.95
N GLY A 51 6.42 -10.01 -5.62
CA GLY A 51 6.58 -11.11 -6.56
C GLY A 51 6.79 -12.48 -5.90
N VAL A 52 6.46 -12.61 -4.62
CA VAL A 52 6.58 -13.91 -3.92
C VAL A 52 5.37 -14.78 -4.23
N VAL A 53 5.60 -15.79 -5.07
CA VAL A 53 4.59 -16.81 -5.40
C VAL A 53 4.42 -17.75 -4.22
N ARG A 54 3.18 -17.87 -3.73
CA ARG A 54 2.77 -18.75 -2.63
C ARG A 54 1.61 -19.61 -3.09
N ARG A 55 1.40 -20.76 -2.45
CA ARG A 55 0.14 -21.51 -2.63
C ARG A 55 -1.04 -20.71 -2.04
N PRO A 56 -2.27 -20.91 -2.53
CA PRO A 56 -3.45 -20.21 -2.01
C PRO A 56 -3.57 -20.20 -0.49
N GLU A 57 -3.41 -21.37 0.14
CA GLU A 57 -3.48 -21.54 1.59
C GLU A 57 -2.38 -20.79 2.34
N GLU A 58 -1.19 -20.66 1.75
CA GLU A 58 -0.05 -19.93 2.32
C GLU A 58 -0.29 -18.42 2.21
N SER A 59 -0.81 -17.95 1.07
CA SER A 59 -1.18 -16.55 0.88
C SER A 59 -2.24 -16.09 1.89
N VAL A 60 -3.28 -16.91 2.10
CA VAL A 60 -4.33 -16.62 3.09
C VAL A 60 -3.78 -16.66 4.51
N SER A 61 -2.98 -17.68 4.86
CA SER A 61 -2.40 -17.80 6.21
C SER A 61 -1.47 -16.64 6.55
N GLU A 62 -0.59 -16.26 5.63
CA GLU A 62 0.32 -15.12 5.81
C GLU A 62 -0.45 -13.81 5.96
N ALA A 63 -1.44 -13.56 5.11
CA ALA A 63 -2.26 -12.37 5.20
C ALA A 63 -3.07 -12.31 6.50
N GLN A 64 -3.58 -13.45 6.99
CA GLN A 64 -4.28 -13.52 8.27
C GLN A 64 -3.37 -13.19 9.45
N LEU A 65 -2.15 -13.73 9.49
CA LEU A 65 -1.15 -13.39 10.52
C LEU A 65 -0.88 -11.89 10.55
N LEU A 66 -0.71 -11.27 9.38
CA LEU A 66 -0.51 -9.82 9.27
C LEU A 66 -1.73 -9.02 9.75
N LEU A 67 -2.95 -9.49 9.47
CA LEU A 67 -4.17 -8.87 9.98
C LEU A 67 -4.26 -8.95 11.51
N ASP A 68 -3.93 -10.11 12.09
CA ASP A 68 -3.91 -10.32 13.54
C ASP A 68 -2.87 -9.42 14.24
N GLU A 69 -1.76 -9.12 13.57
CA GLU A 69 -0.74 -8.16 14.00
C GLU A 69 -1.11 -6.68 13.76
N GLY A 70 -2.29 -6.40 13.23
CA GLY A 70 -2.74 -5.03 12.93
C GLY A 70 -2.00 -4.40 11.75
N LYS A 71 -1.53 -5.20 10.79
CA LYS A 71 -0.85 -4.80 9.54
C LYS A 71 -1.71 -5.07 8.30
N PRO A 72 -2.93 -4.49 8.19
CA PRO A 72 -3.82 -4.72 7.06
C PRO A 72 -3.24 -4.24 5.73
N PHE A 73 -2.30 -3.29 5.76
CA PHE A 73 -1.66 -2.80 4.56
C PHE A 73 -0.69 -3.84 3.99
N HIS A 74 0.07 -4.53 4.83
CA HIS A 74 0.94 -5.63 4.43
C HIS A 74 0.13 -6.85 3.96
N ALA A 75 -0.99 -7.16 4.63
CA ALA A 75 -1.90 -8.21 4.17
C ALA A 75 -2.45 -7.94 2.77
N HIS A 76 -2.73 -6.66 2.45
CA HIS A 76 -3.12 -6.26 1.10
C HIS A 76 -2.04 -6.58 0.06
N GLU A 77 -0.76 -6.36 0.37
CA GLU A 77 0.34 -6.69 -0.54
C GLU A 77 0.41 -8.19 -0.85
N VAL A 78 0.22 -9.04 0.17
CA VAL A 78 0.21 -10.51 -0.02
C VAL A 78 -0.93 -10.93 -0.96
N PHE A 79 -2.13 -10.39 -0.76
CA PHE A 79 -3.25 -10.68 -1.65
C PHE A 79 -3.08 -10.07 -3.05
N GLU A 80 -2.42 -8.91 -3.17
CA GLU A 80 -2.11 -8.29 -4.45
C GLU A 80 -1.10 -9.13 -5.25
N ASP A 81 -0.09 -9.71 -4.59
CA ASP A 81 0.85 -10.63 -5.22
C ASP A 81 0.15 -11.91 -5.69
N ALA A 82 -0.73 -12.48 -4.86
CA ALA A 82 -1.56 -13.62 -5.25
C ALA A 82 -2.47 -13.28 -6.44
N TRP A 83 -3.03 -12.07 -6.48
CA TRP A 83 -3.83 -11.59 -7.62
C TRP A 83 -3.02 -11.47 -8.91
N LYS A 84 -1.76 -11.05 -8.82
CA LYS A 84 -0.88 -10.87 -9.99
C LYS A 84 -0.27 -12.18 -10.49
N SER A 85 -0.07 -13.16 -9.62
CA SER A 85 0.67 -14.40 -9.91
C SER A 85 -0.18 -15.66 -9.96
N GLY A 86 -1.40 -15.62 -9.41
CA GLY A 86 -2.31 -16.75 -9.33
C GLY A 86 -3.05 -17.07 -10.65
N PRO A 87 -3.81 -18.19 -10.68
CA PRO A 87 -4.64 -18.57 -11.81
C PRO A 87 -5.70 -17.52 -12.16
N GLU A 88 -6.09 -17.45 -13.43
CA GLU A 88 -7.06 -16.46 -13.90
C GLU A 88 -8.45 -16.68 -13.29
N GLU A 89 -8.80 -17.94 -13.01
CA GLU A 89 -10.07 -18.36 -12.40
C GLU A 89 -10.23 -17.85 -10.96
N GLU A 90 -9.13 -17.59 -10.26
CA GLU A 90 -9.12 -17.10 -8.87
C GLU A 90 -8.94 -15.57 -8.79
N ARG A 91 -8.80 -14.90 -9.93
CA ARG A 91 -8.38 -13.50 -9.99
C ARG A 91 -9.31 -12.56 -9.22
N GLU A 92 -10.63 -12.74 -9.34
CA GLU A 92 -11.59 -11.88 -8.63
C GLU A 92 -11.66 -12.17 -7.13
N LEU A 93 -11.39 -13.42 -6.69
CA LEU A 93 -11.22 -13.74 -5.27
C LEU A 93 -10.05 -12.95 -4.68
N TRP A 94 -8.87 -13.07 -5.29
CA TRP A 94 -7.66 -12.40 -4.78
C TRP A 94 -7.81 -10.89 -4.78
N ARG A 95 -8.42 -10.32 -5.83
CA ARG A 95 -8.75 -8.90 -5.90
C ARG A 95 -9.73 -8.48 -4.81
N GLY A 96 -10.74 -9.29 -4.51
CA GLY A 96 -11.70 -9.05 -3.44
C GLY A 96 -11.03 -9.02 -2.06
N LEU A 97 -10.19 -10.02 -1.77
CA LEU A 97 -9.39 -10.09 -0.53
C LEU A 97 -8.43 -8.91 -0.38
N ALA A 98 -7.74 -8.53 -1.46
CA ALA A 98 -6.88 -7.34 -1.48
C ALA A 98 -7.68 -6.06 -1.17
N GLN A 99 -8.91 -5.94 -1.67
CA GLN A 99 -9.82 -4.82 -1.36
C GLN A 99 -10.28 -4.81 0.09
N MET A 100 -10.53 -5.98 0.68
CA MET A 100 -10.87 -6.09 2.10
C MET A 100 -9.73 -5.55 2.97
N ALA A 101 -8.50 -6.02 2.75
CA ALA A 101 -7.32 -5.61 3.51
C ALA A 101 -6.99 -4.11 3.36
N VAL A 102 -7.06 -3.55 2.15
CA VAL A 102 -6.85 -2.10 1.97
C VAL A 102 -8.04 -1.28 2.51
N GLY A 103 -9.25 -1.82 2.48
CA GLY A 103 -10.42 -1.22 3.15
C GLY A 103 -10.21 -1.09 4.66
N LEU A 104 -9.71 -2.15 5.31
CA LEU A 104 -9.31 -2.12 6.72
C LEU A 104 -8.19 -1.10 6.98
N THR A 105 -7.21 -1.01 6.09
CA THR A 105 -6.15 0.02 6.16
C THR A 105 -6.73 1.43 6.15
N HIS A 106 -7.70 1.71 5.27
CA HIS A 106 -8.35 3.01 5.22
C HIS A 106 -9.12 3.33 6.51
N VAL A 107 -9.85 2.36 7.05
CA VAL A 107 -10.53 2.50 8.35
C VAL A 107 -9.54 2.80 9.47
N ALA A 108 -8.44 2.03 9.56
CA ALA A 108 -7.39 2.22 10.57
C ALA A 108 -6.69 3.58 10.46
N ARG A 109 -6.63 4.17 9.25
CA ARG A 109 -6.11 5.53 9.01
C ARG A 109 -7.16 6.64 9.24
N GLY A 110 -8.37 6.32 9.69
CA GLY A 110 -9.46 7.27 9.95
C GLY A 110 -10.32 7.63 8.73
N ASN A 111 -10.08 7.04 7.56
CA ASN A 111 -10.90 7.23 6.37
C ASN A 111 -12.06 6.21 6.36
N LEU A 112 -13.05 6.45 7.21
CA LEU A 112 -14.19 5.53 7.38
C LEU A 112 -15.04 5.40 6.11
N THR A 113 -15.32 6.50 5.42
CA THR A 113 -16.14 6.50 4.19
C THR A 113 -15.48 5.72 3.07
N GLY A 114 -14.19 6.00 2.81
CA GLY A 114 -13.42 5.29 1.79
C GLY A 114 -13.21 3.81 2.15
N GLY A 115 -12.90 3.53 3.43
CA GLY A 115 -12.75 2.18 3.94
C GLY A 115 -14.03 1.34 3.81
N ALA A 116 -15.17 1.87 4.25
CA ALA A 116 -16.46 1.17 4.12
C ALA A 116 -16.84 0.87 2.66
N ARG A 117 -16.53 1.79 1.73
CA ARG A 117 -16.75 1.56 0.30
C ARG A 117 -15.91 0.39 -0.24
N LEU A 118 -14.64 0.32 0.16
CA LEU A 118 -13.73 -0.76 -0.26
C LEU A 118 -14.13 -2.10 0.34
N LEU A 119 -14.50 -2.13 1.62
CA LEU A 119 -14.97 -3.35 2.30
C LEU A 119 -16.22 -3.92 1.63
N ARG A 120 -17.23 -3.10 1.31
CA ARG A 120 -18.43 -3.58 0.61
C ARG A 120 -18.11 -4.12 -0.79
N ARG A 121 -17.21 -3.45 -1.51
CA ARG A 121 -16.80 -3.89 -2.86
C ARG A 121 -16.04 -5.22 -2.81
N GLY A 122 -15.10 -5.34 -1.87
CA GLY A 122 -14.32 -6.56 -1.66
C GLY A 122 -15.22 -7.73 -1.27
N ALA A 123 -16.15 -7.51 -0.32
CA ALA A 123 -17.12 -8.52 0.07
C ALA A 123 -17.99 -8.98 -1.11
N GLY A 124 -18.54 -8.05 -1.90
CA GLY A 124 -19.34 -8.41 -3.08
C GLY A 124 -18.56 -9.23 -4.10
N ALA A 125 -17.29 -8.90 -4.37
CA ALA A 125 -16.45 -9.69 -5.28
C ALA A 125 -16.20 -11.11 -4.77
N ILE A 126 -16.00 -11.28 -3.45
CA ILE A 126 -15.82 -12.60 -2.82
C ILE A 126 -17.12 -13.41 -2.88
N GLU A 127 -18.27 -12.78 -2.61
CA GLU A 127 -19.59 -13.42 -2.71
C GLU A 127 -19.89 -13.89 -4.13
N GLU A 128 -19.63 -13.05 -5.14
CA GLU A 128 -19.80 -13.39 -6.55
C GLU A 128 -18.91 -14.57 -6.96
N TRP A 129 -17.64 -14.58 -6.53
CA TRP A 129 -16.73 -15.69 -6.78
C TRP A 129 -17.23 -16.99 -6.13
N ALA A 130 -17.67 -16.93 -4.86
CA ALA A 130 -18.16 -18.11 -4.14
C ALA A 130 -19.47 -18.67 -4.74
N ALA A 131 -20.29 -17.83 -5.37
CA ALA A 131 -21.53 -18.24 -6.04
C ALA A 131 -21.31 -18.77 -7.47
N GLY A 132 -20.20 -18.39 -8.10
CA GLY A 132 -19.85 -18.79 -9.47
C GLY A 132 -18.84 -19.94 -9.58
N GLY A 133 -18.23 -20.35 -8.46
CA GLY A 133 -17.31 -21.49 -8.36
C GLY A 133 -18.00 -22.85 -8.24
#